data_AF-A0A940X0C5-F1
#
_entry.id   AF-A0A940X0C5-F1
#
_cell.length_a   1.000
_cell.length_b   1.000
_cell.length_c   1.000
_cell.angle_alpha   90.00
_cell.angle_beta   90.00
_cell.angle_gamma   90.00
#
_symmetry.space_group_name_H-M   'P 1'
#
loop_
_entity.id
_entity.type
_entity.pdbx_description
1 polymer ?
#
loop_
_entity_poly.entity_id
_entity_poly.type
_entity_poly.pdbx_seq_one_letter_code
_entity_poly.pdbx_strand_id
1 'polypeptide(L)'
;MNKDGLVALREVSRDEFMDLAQNGARELFELGQYKVFDGSKGEELNHFVYYMGTHNCYLIDIETCYELVTAFYCGGDKPSILENLNKIAASIK
;
A
#
# COMPACT_ATOMS: atom_id res chain seq x y z
N MET A 1 14.71 14.26 -5.87
CA MET A 1 14.32 13.17 -4.96
C MET A 1 13.74 13.82 -3.72
N ASN A 2 12.41 13.80 -3.56
CA ASN A 2 11.80 14.27 -2.32
C ASN A 2 12.19 13.29 -1.22
N LYS A 3 12.82 13.81 -0.17
CA LYS A 3 13.37 13.04 0.95
C LYS A 3 12.32 12.54 1.95
N ASP A 4 11.02 12.76 1.69
CA ASP A 4 9.94 12.61 2.68
C ASP A 4 8.70 11.80 2.21
N GLY A 5 8.76 11.01 1.13
CA GLY A 5 7.55 10.65 0.35
C GLY A 5 6.76 9.37 0.64
N LEU A 6 7.04 8.57 1.67
CA LEU A 6 6.29 7.32 1.92
C LEU A 6 5.05 7.58 2.78
N VAL A 7 4.01 8.14 2.16
CA VAL A 7 2.76 8.54 2.81
C VAL A 7 1.56 7.94 2.10
N ALA A 8 0.47 7.75 2.84
CA ALA A 8 -0.82 7.46 2.24
C ALA A 8 -1.40 8.74 1.64
N LEU A 9 -2.08 8.60 0.49
CA LEU A 9 -2.90 9.67 -0.07
C LEU A 9 -4.12 9.94 0.83
N ARG A 10 -4.71 8.86 1.34
CA ARG A 10 -5.82 8.83 2.30
C ARG A 10 -6.10 7.42 2.78
N GLU A 11 -6.80 7.31 3.90
CA GLU A 11 -7.46 6.06 4.28
C GLU A 11 -8.73 5.86 3.45
N VAL A 12 -9.03 4.61 3.09
CA VAL A 12 -10.23 4.22 2.34
C VAL A 12 -11.03 3.21 3.14
N SER A 13 -12.35 3.31 3.06
CA SER A 13 -13.23 2.32 3.69
C SER A 13 -13.15 0.98 2.96
N ARG A 14 -13.65 -0.09 3.59
CA ARG A 14 -13.74 -1.40 2.96
C ARG A 14 -14.58 -1.37 1.68
N ASP A 15 -15.73 -0.68 1.71
CA ASP A 15 -16.61 -0.59 0.56
C ASP A 15 -15.95 0.16 -0.59
N GLU A 16 -15.19 1.21 -0.27
CA GLU A 16 -14.42 1.97 -1.24
C GLU A 16 -13.26 1.16 -1.83
N PHE A 17 -12.53 0.39 -1.01
CA PHE A 17 -11.51 -0.54 -1.51
C PHE A 17 -12.11 -1.53 -2.52
N MET A 18 -13.27 -2.12 -2.20
CA MET A 18 -13.94 -3.07 -3.09
C MET A 18 -14.40 -2.41 -4.40
N ASP A 19 -14.82 -1.15 -4.36
CA ASP A 19 -15.19 -0.37 -5.55
C ASP A 19 -13.96 -0.01 -6.41
N LEU A 20 -12.86 0.41 -5.79
CA LEU A 20 -11.62 0.77 -6.50
C LEU A 20 -10.87 -0.45 -7.07
N ALA A 21 -11.13 -1.64 -6.54
CA ALA A 21 -10.61 -2.91 -7.03
C ALA A 21 -11.70 -3.79 -7.67
N GLN A 22 -12.75 -3.19 -8.22
CA GLN A 22 -13.92 -3.87 -8.79
C GLN A 22 -13.55 -4.96 -9.82
N ASN A 23 -12.53 -4.73 -10.65
CA ASN A 23 -12.07 -5.67 -11.67
C ASN A 23 -11.03 -6.68 -11.13
N GLY A 24 -10.88 -6.74 -9.81
CA GLY A 24 -9.97 -7.62 -9.09
C GLY A 24 -8.85 -6.86 -8.40
N ALA A 25 -8.47 -7.37 -7.23
CA ALA A 25 -7.26 -7.00 -6.51
C ALA A 25 -6.22 -8.11 -6.65
N ARG A 26 -4.96 -7.74 -6.84
CA ARG A 26 -3.82 -8.64 -6.80
C ARG A 26 -2.95 -8.27 -5.62
N GLU A 27 -2.67 -9.27 -4.78
CA GLU A 27 -1.65 -9.13 -3.74
C GLU A 27 -0.28 -9.08 -4.41
N LEU A 28 0.45 -8.00 -4.13
CA LEU A 28 1.82 -7.79 -4.60
C LEU A 28 2.81 -8.44 -3.64
N PHE A 29 2.64 -8.23 -2.33
CA PHE A 29 3.37 -8.97 -1.30
C PHE A 29 2.71 -8.83 0.08
N GLU A 30 3.15 -9.68 1.00
CA GLU A 30 2.82 -9.62 2.43
C GLU A 30 4.11 -9.51 3.27
N LEU A 31 4.09 -8.62 4.27
CA LEU A 31 5.16 -8.49 5.25
C LEU A 31 4.58 -8.17 6.64
N GLY A 32 4.67 -9.13 7.56
CA GLY A 32 4.17 -8.97 8.92
C GLY A 32 2.65 -8.83 8.92
N GLN A 33 2.14 -7.72 9.47
CA GLN A 33 0.71 -7.42 9.49
C GLN A 33 0.24 -6.60 8.29
N TYR A 34 1.08 -6.41 7.29
CA TYR A 34 0.75 -5.61 6.11
C TYR A 34 0.69 -6.47 4.86
N LYS A 35 -0.29 -6.16 4.01
CA LYS A 35 -0.36 -6.64 2.63
C LYS A 35 -0.36 -5.43 1.70
N VAL A 36 0.36 -5.52 0.60
CA VAL A 36 0.35 -4.49 -0.46
C VAL A 36 -0.37 -5.06 -1.66
N PHE A 37 -1.29 -4.29 -2.22
CA PHE A 37 -2.13 -4.69 -3.34
C PHE A 37 -2.07 -3.66 -4.45
N ASP A 38 -2.34 -4.12 -5.67
CA ASP A 38 -2.95 -3.28 -6.69
C ASP A 38 -4.34 -3.81 -7.06
N GLY A 39 -5.18 -2.93 -7.58
CA GLY A 39 -6.55 -3.26 -7.96
C GLY A 39 -7.07 -2.31 -9.03
N SER A 40 -7.94 -2.80 -9.90
CA SER A 40 -8.41 -2.01 -11.04
C SER A 40 -9.89 -1.64 -10.95
N LYS A 41 -10.20 -0.43 -11.43
CA LYS A 41 -11.56 0.04 -11.68
C LYS A 41 -11.62 0.60 -13.10
N GLY A 42 -12.26 -0.15 -14.00
CA GLY A 42 -12.18 0.16 -15.43
C GLY A 42 -10.72 0.07 -15.91
N GLU A 43 -10.19 1.17 -16.45
CA GLU A 43 -8.80 1.30 -16.92
C GLU A 43 -7.85 1.87 -15.85
N GLU A 44 -8.38 2.31 -14.70
CA GLU A 44 -7.58 2.91 -13.62
C GLU A 44 -7.01 1.81 -12.71
N LEU A 45 -5.69 1.87 -12.45
CA LEU A 45 -4.99 1.02 -11.50
C LEU A 45 -4.75 1.77 -10.18
N ASN A 46 -5.28 1.24 -9.10
CA ASN A 46 -5.16 1.77 -7.75
C ASN A 46 -4.20 0.89 -6.92
N HIS A 47 -3.50 1.50 -5.97
CA HIS A 47 -2.48 0.82 -5.16
C HIS A 47 -2.78 1.02 -3.68
N PHE A 48 -2.61 -0.03 -2.89
CA PHE A 48 -3.08 -0.05 -1.52
C PHE A 48 -2.08 -0.69 -0.56
N VAL A 49 -2.01 -0.14 0.65
CA VAL A 49 -1.45 -0.82 1.82
C VAL A 49 -2.60 -1.20 2.74
N TYR A 50 -2.70 -2.48 3.07
CA TYR A 50 -3.70 -3.00 3.99
C TYR A 50 -3.04 -3.43 5.30
N TYR A 51 -3.48 -2.84 6.41
CA TYR A 51 -3.02 -3.21 7.74
C TYR A 51 -3.99 -4.19 8.40
N MET A 52 -3.57 -5.45 8.51
CA MET A 52 -4.38 -6.54 9.07
C MET A 52 -4.67 -6.38 10.57
N GLY A 53 -3.87 -5.58 11.30
CA GLY A 53 -4.07 -5.37 12.74
C GLY A 53 -5.35 -4.60 13.07
N THR A 54 -5.68 -3.59 12.27
CA THR A 54 -6.91 -2.78 12.44
C THR A 54 -7.91 -2.94 11.28
N HIS A 55 -7.55 -3.69 10.24
CA HIS A 55 -8.27 -3.81 8.98
C HIS A 55 -8.41 -2.48 8.20
N ASN A 56 -7.50 -1.53 8.44
CA ASN A 56 -7.46 -0.26 7.71
C ASN A 56 -6.81 -0.44 6.33
N CYS A 57 -7.30 0.32 5.36
CA CYS A 57 -6.78 0.31 3.99
C CYS A 57 -6.35 1.72 3.61
N TYR A 58 -5.15 1.85 3.06
CA TYR A 58 -4.53 3.12 2.72
C TYR A 58 -4.28 3.16 1.22
N LEU A 59 -4.87 4.14 0.53
CA LEU A 59 -4.58 4.40 -0.87
C LEU A 59 -3.21 5.08 -0.96
N ILE A 60 -2.32 4.56 -1.80
CA ILE A 60 -0.97 5.10 -2.03
C ILE A 60 -0.80 5.43 -3.51
N ASP A 61 0.14 6.31 -3.83
CA ASP A 61 0.52 6.56 -5.21
C ASP A 61 1.37 5.42 -5.79
N ILE A 62 1.53 5.47 -7.12
CA ILE A 62 2.31 4.48 -7.86
C ILE A 62 3.79 4.50 -7.45
N GLU A 63 4.38 5.66 -7.17
CA GLU A 63 5.79 5.78 -6.80
C GLU A 63 6.08 5.06 -5.48
N THR A 64 5.24 5.28 -4.47
CA THR A 64 5.26 4.60 -3.18
C THR A 64 5.11 3.09 -3.35
N CYS A 65 4.16 2.65 -4.19
CA CYS A 65 3.95 1.23 -4.43
C CYS A 65 5.17 0.56 -5.06
N TYR A 66 5.73 1.17 -6.11
CA TYR A 66 6.91 0.64 -6.79
C TYR A 66 8.15 0.64 -5.89
N GLU A 67 8.32 1.66 -5.04
CA GLU A 67 9.41 1.67 -4.06
C GLU A 67 9.29 0.50 -3.07
N LEU A 68 8.10 0.25 -2.52
CA LEU A 68 7.84 -0.88 -1.62
C LEU A 68 8.08 -2.23 -2.29
N VAL A 69 7.53 -2.44 -3.49
CA VAL A 69 7.67 -3.69 -4.26
C VAL A 69 9.15 -3.93 -4.62
N THR A 70 9.85 -2.89 -5.07
CA THR A 70 11.28 -2.97 -5.39
C THR A 70 12.09 -3.31 -4.15
N ALA A 71 11.86 -2.62 -3.04
CA ALA A 71 12.54 -2.93 -1.79
C ALA A 71 12.29 -4.38 -1.35
N PHE A 72 11.05 -4.87 -1.44
CA PHE A 72 10.70 -6.23 -1.05
C PHE A 72 11.39 -7.31 -1.92
N TYR A 73 11.36 -7.16 -3.25
CA TYR A 73 11.86 -8.20 -4.15
C TYR A 73 13.34 -8.07 -4.51
N CYS A 74 13.93 -6.87 -4.40
CA CYS A 74 15.33 -6.62 -4.80
C CYS A 74 16.31 -6.59 -3.62
N GLY A 75 15.99 -7.28 -2.51
CA GLY A 75 16.92 -7.49 -1.40
C GLY A 75 16.95 -6.37 -0.36
N GLY A 76 15.91 -5.55 -0.28
CA GLY A 76 15.73 -4.59 0.80
C GLY A 76 15.58 -5.27 2.16
N ASP A 77 16.03 -4.58 3.20
CA ASP A 77 15.96 -5.05 4.57
C ASP A 77 14.52 -5.07 5.10
N LYS A 78 14.04 -6.24 5.56
CA LYS A 78 12.65 -6.43 6.00
C LYS A 78 12.25 -5.48 7.14
N PRO A 79 13.04 -5.28 8.20
CA PRO A 79 12.78 -4.25 9.21
C PRO A 79 12.57 -2.86 8.62
N SER A 80 13.42 -2.45 7.67
CA SER A 80 13.32 -1.14 7.02
C SER A 80 12.04 -0.99 6.19
N ILE A 81 11.65 -2.04 5.46
CA ILE A 81 10.38 -2.07 4.71
C ILE A 81 9.18 -2.00 5.67
N LEU A 82 9.25 -2.70 6.81
CA LEU A 82 8.20 -2.66 7.81
C LEU A 82 8.07 -1.27 8.45
N GLU A 83 9.20 -0.59 8.71
CA GLU A 83 9.19 0.81 9.18
C GLU A 83 8.48 1.73 8.17
N ASN A 84 8.76 1.54 6.88
CA ASN A 84 8.11 2.28 5.80
C ASN A 84 6.59 2.04 5.75
N LEU A 85 6.13 0.80 5.90
CA LEU A 85 4.71 0.48 5.96
C LEU A 85 4.03 1.12 7.18
N ASN A 86 4.70 1.13 8.34
CA ASN A 86 4.22 1.83 9.52
C ASN A 86 4.13 3.34 9.32
N LYS A 87 5.09 3.96 8.61
CA LYS A 87 5.05 5.39 8.28
C LYS A 87 3.84 5.73 7.40
N ILE A 88 3.53 4.90 6.40
CA ILE A 88 2.34 5.06 5.56
C ILE A 88 1.08 5.01 6.42
N ALA A 89 0.93 3.98 7.27
CA ALA A 89 -0.25 3.85 8.13
C ALA A 89 -0.40 5.01 9.13
N ALA A 90 0.70 5.57 9.62
CA ALA A 90 0.71 6.68 10.57
C ALA A 90 0.61 8.08 9.91
N SER A 91 0.70 8.16 8.58
CA SER A 91 0.70 9.44 7.85
C SER A 91 -0.68 10.11 7.79
N ILE A 92 -1.75 9.36 8.06
CA ILE A 92 -3.14 9.83 8.09
C ILE A 92 -3.67 9.63 9.52
N LYS A 93 -4.39 10.62 10.03
CA LYS A 93 -5.00 10.63 11.37
C LYS A 93 -6.50 10.83 11.29
#